data_AF-A0A7C2NLQ1-F1
#
_entry.id   AF-A0A7C2NLQ1-F1
#
_cell.length_a   1.000
_cell.length_b   1.000
_cell.length_c   1.000
_cell.angle_alpha   90.00
_cell.angle_beta   90.00
_cell.angle_gamma   90.00
#
_symmetry.space_group_name_H-M   'P 1'
#
loop_
_entity.id
_entity.type
_entity.pdbx_description
1 polymer ?
#
loop_
_entity_poly.entity_id
_entity_poly.type
_entity_poly.pdbx_seq_one_letter_code
_entity_poly.pdbx_strand_id
1 'polypeptide(L)'
;MELDRPMPEMPPAGTACPPSFDALTLCLTRPAFLAELAERAQAAQRSGNVFSLLLIDVDHLQNINDCHGIAAGDDVLAGLADRCRAVIAEPAWHRSEYTLGRYDGGALSILARPCAASQAEMLAEALRFAVAEKPVGERLSATVSIGVAQLRIGESIDELLSRTERVLHVAKQFGRDRVEVASTPPSRMERAKVVGLYD
;
A
#
# COMPACT_ATOMS: atom_id res chain seq x y z
N MET A 1 -13.84 -18.54 -16.82
CA MET A 1 -12.39 -18.77 -17.04
C MET A 1 -11.84 -17.48 -17.64
N GLU A 2 -11.78 -16.41 -16.85
CA GLU A 2 -11.03 -15.20 -17.21
C GLU A 2 -9.76 -15.28 -16.37
N LEU A 3 -8.78 -15.94 -16.98
CA LEU A 3 -7.41 -15.98 -16.50
C LEU A 3 -6.83 -14.58 -16.71
N ASP A 4 -6.43 -13.98 -15.61
CA ASP A 4 -5.18 -13.24 -15.51
C ASP A 4 -4.91 -12.28 -16.67
N ARG A 5 -5.66 -11.17 -16.71
CA ARG A 5 -5.24 -10.05 -17.55
C ARG A 5 -3.88 -9.60 -17.02
N PRO A 6 -2.82 -9.61 -17.85
CA PRO A 6 -1.49 -9.22 -17.38
C PRO A 6 -1.57 -7.81 -16.83
N MET A 7 -0.86 -7.58 -15.72
CA MET A 7 -0.72 -6.26 -15.13
C MET A 7 -0.29 -5.27 -16.22
N PRO A 8 -0.79 -4.02 -16.22
CA PRO A 8 -0.23 -3.01 -17.10
C PRO A 8 1.26 -2.94 -16.82
N GLU A 9 2.07 -3.35 -17.80
CA GLU A 9 3.52 -3.29 -17.70
C GLU A 9 3.93 -1.83 -17.60
N MET A 10 4.93 -1.55 -16.74
CA MET A 10 5.53 -0.23 -16.73
C MET A 10 6.03 0.12 -18.14
N PRO A 11 5.79 1.35 -18.62
CA PRO A 11 6.27 1.76 -19.93
C PRO A 11 7.81 1.64 -19.99
N PRO A 12 8.38 1.20 -21.14
CA PRO A 12 9.82 1.16 -21.29
C PRO A 12 10.43 2.56 -21.21
N ALA A 13 11.64 2.65 -20.66
CA ALA A 13 12.36 3.90 -20.49
C ALA A 13 12.44 4.70 -21.81
N GLY A 14 12.02 5.97 -21.78
CA GLY A 14 12.01 6.86 -22.96
C GLY A 14 10.69 6.94 -23.72
N THR A 15 9.64 6.24 -23.29
CA THR A 15 8.28 6.37 -23.86
C THR A 15 7.47 7.39 -23.07
N ALA A 16 6.50 8.05 -23.72
CA ALA A 16 5.54 8.90 -23.01
C ALA A 16 4.79 8.08 -21.94
N CYS A 17 4.71 8.62 -20.71
CA CYS A 17 4.03 7.94 -19.62
C CYS A 17 2.54 7.76 -19.97
N PRO A 18 1.98 6.52 -19.93
CA PRO A 18 0.57 6.30 -20.21
C PRO A 18 -0.30 7.03 -19.18
N PRO A 19 -1.55 7.39 -19.51
CA PRO A 19 -2.45 8.08 -18.57
C PRO A 19 -2.80 7.26 -17.32
N SER A 20 -2.57 5.95 -17.35
CA SER A 20 -2.73 5.06 -16.20
C SER A 20 -1.57 5.12 -15.21
N PHE A 21 -0.47 5.79 -15.54
CA PHE A 21 0.72 5.91 -14.70
C PHE A 21 1.00 7.37 -14.33
N ASP A 22 1.41 7.57 -13.09
CA ASP A 22 1.87 8.86 -12.59
C ASP A 22 3.27 9.16 -13.15
N ALA A 23 3.45 10.33 -13.75
CA ALA A 23 4.71 10.67 -14.43
C ALA A 23 5.90 10.86 -13.48
N LEU A 24 5.64 11.24 -12.22
CA LEU A 24 6.67 11.43 -11.21
C LEU A 24 7.16 10.10 -10.63
N THR A 25 6.22 9.29 -10.17
CA THR A 25 6.54 8.08 -9.40
C THR A 25 6.57 6.82 -10.25
N LEU A 26 6.03 6.84 -11.47
CA LEU A 26 5.76 5.68 -12.33
C LEU A 26 4.87 4.61 -11.68
N CYS A 27 4.15 4.96 -10.61
CA CYS A 27 3.11 4.13 -10.03
C CYS A 27 1.81 4.29 -10.81
N LEU A 28 0.84 3.39 -10.63
CA LEU A 28 -0.49 3.59 -11.20
C LEU A 28 -1.10 4.88 -10.65
N THR A 29 -1.82 5.63 -11.48
CA THR A 29 -2.63 6.74 -10.98
C THR A 29 -3.73 6.22 -10.06
N ARG A 30 -4.21 7.06 -9.13
CA ARG A 30 -5.27 6.68 -8.19
C ARG A 30 -6.48 6.01 -8.88
N PRO A 31 -7.03 6.53 -10.00
CA PRO A 31 -8.15 5.87 -10.69
C PRO A 31 -7.78 4.48 -11.22
N ALA A 32 -6.59 4.31 -11.82
CA ALA A 32 -6.14 3.02 -12.34
C ALA A 32 -5.90 2.01 -11.22
N PHE A 33 -5.31 2.45 -10.11
CA PHE A 33 -5.10 1.62 -8.93
C PHE A 33 -6.43 1.16 -8.30
N LEU A 34 -7.42 2.06 -8.20
CA LEU A 34 -8.74 1.72 -7.65
C LEU A 34 -9.51 0.75 -8.55
N ALA A 35 -9.36 0.86 -9.88
CA ALA A 35 -9.93 -0.11 -10.81
C ALA A 35 -9.34 -1.51 -10.60
N GLU A 36 -8.01 -1.62 -10.49
CA GLU A 36 -7.34 -2.89 -10.18
C GLU A 36 -7.82 -3.44 -8.83
N LEU A 37 -7.85 -2.60 -7.78
CA LEU A 37 -8.32 -2.99 -6.45
C LEU A 37 -9.76 -3.55 -6.50
N ALA A 38 -10.63 -2.96 -7.32
CA ALA A 38 -12.01 -3.40 -7.51
C ALA A 38 -12.11 -4.77 -8.18
N GLU A 39 -11.37 -4.98 -9.26
CA GLU A 39 -11.34 -6.27 -9.95
C GLU A 39 -10.86 -7.38 -9.00
N ARG A 40 -9.86 -7.08 -8.19
CA ARG A 40 -9.29 -8.04 -7.24
C ARG A 40 -10.21 -8.30 -6.05
N ALA A 41 -10.91 -7.29 -5.56
CA ALA A 41 -11.95 -7.48 -4.55
C ALA A 41 -13.04 -8.44 -5.06
N GLN A 42 -13.52 -8.26 -6.30
CA GLN A 42 -14.49 -9.16 -6.91
C GLN A 42 -13.96 -10.58 -7.10
N ALA A 43 -12.69 -10.73 -7.53
CA ALA A 43 -12.05 -12.03 -7.68
C ALA A 43 -11.88 -12.76 -6.33
N ALA A 44 -11.57 -12.03 -5.27
CA ALA A 44 -11.45 -12.56 -3.91
C ALA A 44 -12.78 -13.10 -3.37
N GLN A 45 -13.92 -12.46 -3.69
CA GLN A 45 -15.24 -12.98 -3.31
C GLN A 45 -15.51 -14.38 -3.89
N ARG A 46 -14.98 -14.68 -5.08
CA ARG A 46 -15.18 -15.96 -5.77
C ARG A 46 -14.19 -17.04 -5.36
N SER A 47 -12.92 -16.67 -5.18
CA SER A 47 -11.84 -17.62 -4.89
C SER A 47 -11.60 -17.84 -3.39
N GLY A 48 -12.06 -16.93 -2.54
CA GLY A 48 -11.70 -16.90 -1.12
C GLY A 48 -10.25 -16.43 -0.86
N ASN A 49 -9.48 -16.10 -1.90
CA ASN A 49 -8.10 -15.64 -1.75
C ASN A 49 -8.08 -14.23 -1.18
N VAL A 50 -7.43 -14.07 -0.03
CA VAL A 50 -7.26 -12.78 0.63
C VAL A 50 -6.09 -12.00 0.03
N PHE A 51 -6.21 -10.68 0.08
CA PHE A 51 -5.13 -9.75 -0.19
C PHE A 51 -5.07 -8.67 0.88
N SER A 52 -3.97 -7.93 0.88
CA SER A 52 -3.79 -6.79 1.77
C SER A 52 -3.50 -5.52 0.99
N LEU A 53 -4.04 -4.42 1.51
CA LEU A 53 -3.81 -3.06 1.07
C LEU A 53 -2.89 -2.37 2.08
N LEU A 54 -1.86 -1.71 1.58
CA LEU A 54 -0.99 -0.83 2.34
C LEU A 54 -1.18 0.59 1.81
N LEU A 55 -1.30 1.57 2.72
CA LEU A 55 -1.16 2.99 2.41
C LEU A 55 0.09 3.50 3.10
N ILE A 56 0.98 4.14 2.34
CA ILE A 56 2.31 4.57 2.75
C ILE A 56 2.38 6.08 2.57
N ASP A 57 2.61 6.83 3.64
CA ASP A 57 2.66 8.29 3.59
C ASP A 57 4.01 8.80 4.08
N VAL A 58 4.58 9.76 3.34
CA VAL A 58 5.84 10.41 3.71
C VAL A 58 5.60 11.32 4.91
N ASP A 59 6.26 11.00 6.02
CA ASP A 59 6.18 11.80 7.22
C ASP A 59 6.77 13.20 6.98
N HIS A 60 6.02 14.21 7.40
CA HIS A 60 6.46 15.61 7.32
C HIS A 60 6.75 16.11 5.89
N LEU A 61 6.13 15.54 4.85
CA LEU A 61 6.34 15.98 3.46
C LEU A 61 6.09 17.48 3.25
N GLN A 62 5.07 18.05 3.89
CA GLN A 62 4.83 19.50 3.81
C GLN A 62 6.01 20.31 4.36
N ASN A 63 6.62 19.88 5.47
CA ASN A 63 7.79 20.54 6.03
C ASN A 63 9.01 20.42 5.10
N ILE A 64 9.17 19.27 4.43
CA ILE A 64 10.20 19.11 3.39
C ILE A 64 9.97 20.11 2.25
N ASN A 65 8.74 20.24 1.76
CA ASN A 65 8.39 21.21 0.73
C ASN A 65 8.64 22.65 1.16
N ASP A 66 8.30 22.99 2.41
CA ASP A 66 8.45 24.33 2.95
C ASP A 66 9.94 24.70 3.12
N CYS A 67 10.79 23.73 3.53
CA CYS A 67 12.22 23.95 3.77
C CYS A 67 13.09 23.84 2.50
N HIS A 68 12.75 22.95 1.58
CA HIS A 68 13.60 22.57 0.44
C HIS A 68 12.95 22.80 -0.93
N GLY A 69 11.69 23.24 -0.96
CA GLY A 69 10.92 23.46 -2.17
C GLY A 69 10.16 22.20 -2.64
N ILE A 70 9.16 22.42 -3.48
CA ILE A 70 8.26 21.37 -3.99
C ILE A 70 9.05 20.29 -4.76
N ALA A 71 10.06 20.69 -5.55
CA ALA A 71 10.90 19.75 -6.29
C ALA A 71 11.59 18.72 -5.37
N ALA A 72 12.04 19.14 -4.18
CA ALA A 72 12.66 18.24 -3.22
C ALA A 72 11.65 17.24 -2.64
N GLY A 73 10.40 17.64 -2.41
CA GLY A 73 9.34 16.72 -2.02
C GLY A 73 8.96 15.74 -3.13
N ASP A 74 8.93 16.20 -4.38
CA ASP A 74 8.72 15.35 -5.55
C ASP A 74 9.83 14.29 -5.66
N ASP A 75 11.08 14.67 -5.44
CA ASP A 75 12.23 13.76 -5.43
C ASP A 75 12.15 12.72 -4.30
N VAL A 76 11.69 13.14 -3.11
CA VAL A 76 11.42 12.23 -1.99
C VAL A 76 10.35 11.21 -2.35
N LEU A 77 9.28 11.64 -3.02
CA LEU A 77 8.19 10.76 -3.46
C LEU A 77 8.62 9.79 -4.57
N ALA A 78 9.39 10.25 -5.55
CA ALA A 78 9.97 9.39 -6.57
C ALA A 78 10.92 8.36 -5.95
N GLY A 79 11.80 8.81 -5.05
CA GLY A 79 12.72 7.94 -4.31
C GLY A 79 12.01 6.92 -3.42
N LEU A 80 10.88 7.30 -2.80
CA LEU A 80 10.02 6.37 -2.06
C LEU A 80 9.48 5.28 -2.99
N ALA A 81 8.94 5.65 -4.16
CA ALA A 81 8.40 4.68 -5.11
C ALA A 81 9.48 3.68 -5.57
N ASP A 82 10.69 4.16 -5.85
CA ASP A 82 11.82 3.30 -6.22
C ASP A 82 12.28 2.40 -5.07
N ARG A 83 12.28 2.91 -3.83
CA ARG A 83 12.57 2.09 -2.64
C ARG A 83 11.54 0.98 -2.48
N CYS A 84 10.25 1.29 -2.66
CA CYS A 84 9.18 0.30 -2.64
C CYS A 84 9.39 -0.80 -3.68
N ARG A 85 9.71 -0.42 -4.93
CA ARG A 85 10.03 -1.38 -6.01
C ARG A 85 11.22 -2.27 -5.68
N ALA A 86 12.29 -1.68 -5.14
CA ALA A 86 13.48 -2.42 -4.78
C ALA A 86 13.17 -3.47 -3.69
N VAL A 87 12.44 -3.08 -2.64
CA VAL A 87 12.08 -3.98 -1.54
C VAL A 87 11.23 -5.14 -2.05
N ILE A 88 10.15 -4.89 -2.80
CA ILE A 88 9.26 -5.96 -3.27
C ILE A 88 9.90 -6.89 -4.31
N ALA A 89 10.99 -6.46 -4.97
CA ALA A 89 11.75 -7.28 -5.91
C ALA A 89 12.72 -8.26 -5.20
N GLU A 90 12.96 -8.09 -3.89
CA GLU A 90 13.83 -9.00 -3.14
C GLU A 90 13.26 -10.43 -3.10
N PRO A 91 14.13 -11.47 -3.11
CA PRO A 91 13.69 -12.87 -3.13
C PRO A 91 12.77 -13.27 -1.99
N ALA A 92 12.79 -12.57 -0.86
CA ALA A 92 11.89 -12.81 0.27
C ALA A 92 10.41 -12.61 -0.11
N TRP A 93 10.11 -11.77 -1.11
CA TRP A 93 8.77 -11.29 -1.42
C TRP A 93 8.16 -11.93 -2.68
N HIS A 94 8.87 -12.82 -3.37
CA HIS A 94 8.47 -13.42 -4.67
C HIS A 94 7.16 -14.23 -4.65
N ARG A 95 6.63 -14.56 -3.47
CA ARG A 95 5.40 -15.36 -3.31
C ARG A 95 4.12 -14.56 -3.52
N SER A 96 4.24 -13.24 -3.62
CA SER A 96 3.11 -12.35 -3.86
C SER A 96 3.43 -11.45 -5.05
N GLU A 97 2.38 -11.08 -5.76
CA GLU A 97 2.35 -9.99 -6.73
C GLU A 97 2.05 -8.68 -6.01
N TYR A 98 2.63 -7.60 -6.53
CA TYR A 98 2.50 -6.27 -5.97
C TYR A 98 2.08 -5.28 -7.04
N THR A 99 1.09 -4.46 -6.73
CA THR A 99 0.69 -3.32 -7.54
C THR A 99 0.94 -2.05 -6.75
N LEU A 100 1.71 -1.11 -7.32
CA LEU A 100 1.96 0.19 -6.72
C LEU A 100 1.03 1.24 -7.34
N GLY A 101 0.43 2.06 -6.49
CA GLY A 101 -0.39 3.20 -6.87
C GLY A 101 0.09 4.48 -6.22
N ARG A 102 -0.11 5.60 -6.91
CA ARG A 102 -0.09 6.93 -6.35
C ARG A 102 -1.45 7.18 -5.72
N TYR A 103 -1.50 7.27 -4.39
CA TYR A 103 -2.77 7.41 -3.68
C TYR A 103 -3.26 8.86 -3.68
N ASP A 104 -2.39 9.80 -3.29
CA ASP A 104 -2.69 11.23 -3.26
C ASP A 104 -1.41 12.08 -3.45
N GLY A 105 -1.43 13.35 -3.02
CA GLY A 105 -0.30 14.27 -3.13
C GLY A 105 0.96 13.90 -2.33
N GLY A 106 0.86 13.02 -1.32
CA GLY A 106 1.99 12.62 -0.47
C GLY A 106 2.08 11.13 -0.14
N ALA A 107 1.11 10.34 -0.59
CA ALA A 107 0.98 8.93 -0.26
C ALA A 107 1.02 8.01 -1.48
N LEU A 108 1.61 6.84 -1.28
CA LEU A 108 1.57 5.68 -2.18
C LEU A 108 0.65 4.60 -1.61
N SER A 109 0.20 3.70 -2.47
CA SER A 109 -0.55 2.51 -2.11
C SER A 109 0.10 1.26 -2.67
N ILE A 110 0.05 0.15 -1.92
CA ILE A 110 0.49 -1.16 -2.40
C ILE A 110 -0.66 -2.16 -2.21
N LEU A 111 -1.02 -2.84 -3.29
CA LEU A 111 -1.87 -4.02 -3.27
C LEU A 111 -0.98 -5.26 -3.34
N ALA A 112 -1.00 -6.10 -2.30
CA ALA A 112 -0.18 -7.32 -2.21
C ALA A 112 -1.05 -8.58 -2.28
N ARG A 113 -0.76 -9.51 -3.20
CA ARG A 113 -1.66 -10.65 -3.53
C ARG A 113 -0.92 -11.92 -3.94
N PRO A 114 -1.31 -13.11 -3.47
CA PRO A 114 -2.05 -13.32 -2.23
C PRO A 114 -1.19 -12.85 -1.05
N CYS A 115 -1.79 -12.18 -0.06
CA CYS A 115 -1.05 -11.67 1.09
C CYS A 115 -1.96 -11.53 2.32
N ALA A 116 -1.67 -12.31 3.36
CA ALA A 116 -2.35 -12.19 4.64
C ALA A 116 -1.84 -10.97 5.43
N ALA A 117 -2.61 -10.51 6.41
CA ALA A 117 -2.28 -9.33 7.21
C ALA A 117 -0.87 -9.38 7.82
N SER A 118 -0.46 -10.55 8.35
CA SER A 118 0.87 -10.71 8.97
C SER A 118 2.02 -10.62 7.94
N GLN A 119 1.82 -11.12 6.73
CA GLN A 119 2.80 -10.97 5.65
C GLN A 119 2.89 -9.52 5.17
N ALA A 120 1.75 -8.85 5.07
CA ALA A 120 1.68 -7.44 4.70
C ALA A 120 2.30 -6.53 5.76
N GLU A 121 2.15 -6.86 7.04
CA GLU A 121 2.81 -6.17 8.16
C GLU A 121 4.33 -6.32 8.09
N MET A 122 4.84 -7.52 7.86
CA MET A 122 6.28 -7.73 7.67
C MET A 122 6.82 -6.95 6.47
N LEU A 123 6.07 -6.89 5.36
CA LEU A 123 6.44 -6.08 4.20
C LEU A 123 6.44 -4.60 4.54
N ALA A 124 5.40 -4.13 5.23
CA ALA A 124 5.30 -2.74 5.66
C ALA A 124 6.49 -2.34 6.55
N GLU A 125 6.88 -3.19 7.51
CA GLU A 125 8.06 -2.92 8.33
C GLU A 125 9.34 -2.90 7.50
N ALA A 126 9.52 -3.84 6.57
CA ALA A 126 10.67 -3.83 5.68
C ALA A 126 10.75 -2.55 4.82
N LEU A 127 9.61 -2.09 4.30
CA LEU A 127 9.51 -0.83 3.55
C LEU A 127 9.86 0.37 4.44
N ARG A 128 9.29 0.43 5.64
CA ARG A 128 9.55 1.49 6.61
C ARG A 128 11.03 1.58 6.97
N PHE A 129 11.66 0.46 7.32
CA PHE A 129 13.08 0.40 7.61
C PHE A 129 13.92 0.81 6.40
N ALA A 130 13.60 0.32 5.20
CA ALA A 130 14.36 0.63 3.99
C ALA A 130 14.32 2.12 3.62
N VAL A 131 13.23 2.82 3.94
CA VAL A 131 13.11 4.28 3.76
C VAL A 131 13.88 5.03 4.85
N ALA A 132 13.77 4.60 6.12
CA ALA A 132 14.43 5.27 7.23
C ALA A 132 15.97 5.10 7.23
N GLU A 133 16.49 3.97 6.74
CA GLU A 133 17.92 3.64 6.80
C GLU A 133 18.77 4.49 5.85
N LYS A 134 18.21 4.84 4.68
CA LYS A 134 18.96 5.50 3.61
C LYS A 134 18.16 6.69 3.09
N PRO A 135 18.83 7.82 2.84
CA PRO A 135 18.18 8.95 2.20
C PRO A 135 17.46 8.57 0.90
N VAL A 136 16.37 9.29 0.63
CA VAL A 136 15.58 9.23 -0.60
C VAL A 136 15.73 10.55 -1.37
N GLY A 137 15.49 10.52 -2.69
CA GLY A 137 15.66 11.69 -3.55
C GLY A 137 17.10 12.25 -3.53
N GLU A 138 17.24 13.58 -3.49
CA GLU A 138 18.51 14.31 -3.35
C GLU A 138 19.16 14.19 -1.96
N ARG A 139 19.22 12.98 -1.40
CA ARG A 139 19.83 12.67 -0.11
C ARG A 139 19.11 13.27 1.10
N LEU A 140 17.79 13.43 1.02
CA LEU A 140 16.97 13.80 2.17
C LEU A 140 16.61 12.58 3.01
N SER A 141 16.77 12.70 4.32
CA SER A 141 16.28 11.68 5.26
C SER A 141 14.78 11.88 5.44
N ALA A 142 14.02 10.81 5.26
CA ALA A 142 12.58 10.80 5.46
C ALA A 142 12.17 9.50 6.15
N THR A 143 11.05 9.53 6.85
CA THR A 143 10.40 8.34 7.39
C THR A 143 9.01 8.20 6.76
N VAL A 144 8.39 7.04 6.93
CA VAL A 144 7.03 6.81 6.46
C VAL A 144 6.16 6.23 7.57
N SER A 145 4.90 6.65 7.57
CA SER A 145 3.84 6.01 8.32
C SER A 145 3.06 5.08 7.38
N ILE A 146 2.75 3.86 7.82
CA ILE A 146 2.10 2.85 6.97
C ILE A 146 0.87 2.28 7.67
N GLY A 147 -0.27 2.35 6.98
CA GLY A 147 -1.50 1.66 7.39
C GLY A 147 -1.69 0.38 6.58
N VAL A 148 -2.00 -0.72 7.25
CA VAL A 148 -2.19 -2.03 6.62
C VAL A 148 -3.58 -2.57 6.90
N ALA A 149 -4.27 -3.06 5.87
CA ALA A 149 -5.54 -3.77 6.02
C ALA A 149 -5.66 -4.95 5.06
N GLN A 150 -5.96 -6.12 5.61
CA GLN A 150 -6.37 -7.27 4.79
C GLN A 150 -7.84 -7.13 4.38
N LEU A 151 -8.18 -7.44 3.12
CA LEU A 151 -9.57 -7.56 2.67
C LEU A 151 -10.33 -8.58 3.51
N ARG A 152 -11.55 -8.22 3.91
CA ARG A 152 -12.51 -9.16 4.48
C ARG A 152 -13.50 -9.61 3.40
N ILE A 153 -13.83 -10.89 3.36
CA ILE A 153 -14.86 -11.40 2.44
C ILE A 153 -16.20 -10.71 2.74
N GLY A 154 -16.88 -10.25 1.69
CA GLY A 154 -18.07 -9.40 1.77
C GLY A 154 -17.84 -7.92 2.08
N GLU A 155 -16.60 -7.48 2.34
CA GLU A 155 -16.27 -6.06 2.54
C GLU A 155 -16.17 -5.34 1.19
N SER A 156 -16.72 -4.13 1.15
CA SER A 156 -16.59 -3.21 0.02
C SER A 156 -15.19 -2.58 -0.04
N ILE A 157 -14.84 -2.01 -1.19
CA ILE A 157 -13.56 -1.32 -1.37
C ILE A 157 -13.47 -0.09 -0.48
N ASP A 158 -14.57 0.66 -0.36
CA ASP A 158 -14.61 1.88 0.46
C ASP A 158 -14.40 1.56 1.95
N GLU A 159 -14.97 0.45 2.44
CA GLU A 159 -14.73 -0.03 3.81
C GLU A 159 -13.27 -0.45 4.02
N LEU A 160 -12.67 -1.15 3.06
CA LEU A 160 -11.26 -1.52 3.10
C LEU A 160 -10.36 -0.26 3.13
N LEU A 161 -10.60 0.69 2.23
CA LEU A 161 -9.86 1.95 2.16
C LEU A 161 -9.98 2.73 3.46
N SER A 162 -11.21 3.00 3.90
CA SER A 162 -11.49 3.75 5.13
C SER A 162 -10.80 3.13 6.34
N ARG A 163 -10.79 1.81 6.42
CA ARG A 163 -10.13 1.09 7.50
C ARG A 163 -8.61 1.17 7.43
N THR A 164 -8.04 1.19 6.23
CA THR A 164 -6.60 1.37 6.00
C THR A 164 -6.16 2.80 6.34
N GLU A 165 -6.92 3.80 5.89
CA GLU A 165 -6.71 5.21 6.21
C GLU A 165 -6.78 5.47 7.72
N ARG A 166 -7.74 4.84 8.40
CA ARG A 166 -7.88 4.98 9.86
C ARG A 166 -6.62 4.51 10.60
N VAL A 167 -6.04 3.38 10.21
CA VAL A 167 -4.81 2.89 10.86
C VAL A 167 -3.58 3.67 10.43
N LEU A 168 -3.50 4.14 9.18
CA LEU A 168 -2.46 5.09 8.77
C LEU A 168 -2.54 6.39 9.58
N HIS A 169 -3.75 6.89 9.86
CA HIS A 169 -3.93 8.07 10.68
C HIS A 169 -3.46 7.84 12.13
N VAL A 170 -3.77 6.67 12.70
CA VAL A 170 -3.22 6.24 14.00
C VAL A 170 -1.69 6.24 13.94
N ALA A 171 -1.08 5.68 12.90
CA ALA A 171 0.39 5.66 12.75
C ALA A 171 0.98 7.08 12.86
N LYS A 172 0.36 8.04 12.16
CA LYS A 172 0.78 9.45 12.18
C LYS A 172 0.57 10.13 13.53
N GLN A 173 -0.53 9.82 14.23
CA GLN A 173 -0.85 10.40 15.54
C GLN A 173 0.05 9.86 16.65
N PHE A 174 0.45 8.60 16.58
CA PHE A 174 1.21 7.94 17.63
C PHE A 174 2.72 8.12 17.51
N GLY A 175 3.19 9.09 16.72
CA GLY A 175 4.60 9.46 16.64
C GLY A 175 5.27 9.14 15.31
N ARG A 176 4.51 8.74 14.29
CA ARG A 176 5.02 8.48 12.93
C ARG A 176 6.05 7.36 12.90
N ASP A 177 6.74 7.20 11.76
CA ASP A 177 7.75 6.16 11.53
C ASP A 177 7.30 4.79 12.08
N ARG A 178 6.11 4.36 11.66
CA ARG A 178 5.52 3.12 12.17
C ARG A 178 4.51 2.49 11.22
N VAL A 179 4.25 1.21 11.48
CA VAL A 179 3.19 0.43 10.85
C VAL A 179 2.04 0.26 11.83
N GLU A 180 0.82 0.44 11.35
CA GLU A 180 -0.40 0.12 12.09
C GLU A 180 -1.29 -0.81 11.25
N VAL A 181 -1.71 -1.93 11.86
CA VAL A 181 -2.49 -2.96 11.18
C VAL A 181 -3.94 -2.92 11.65
N ALA A 182 -4.86 -2.86 10.70
CA ALA A 182 -6.27 -2.92 11.00
C ALA A 182 -6.66 -4.30 11.54
N SER A 183 -7.17 -4.32 12.77
CA SER A 183 -7.67 -5.52 13.42
C SER A 183 -8.70 -6.22 12.52
N THR A 184 -8.52 -7.52 12.30
CA THR A 184 -9.58 -8.36 11.72
C THR A 184 -10.54 -8.72 12.85
N PRO A 185 -11.79 -8.21 12.87
CA PRO A 185 -12.77 -8.68 13.83
C PRO A 185 -13.02 -10.17 13.55
N PRO A 186 -13.31 -10.97 14.59
CA PRO A 186 -13.58 -12.39 14.41
C PRO A 186 -14.67 -12.58 13.36
N SER A 187 -14.46 -13.56 12.49
CA SER A 187 -15.38 -13.94 11.43
C SER A 187 -16.78 -14.17 11.99
N ARG A 188 -17.83 -14.03 11.15
CA ARG A 188 -19.21 -14.30 11.56
C ARG A 188 -19.39 -15.72 12.14
N MET A 189 -18.55 -16.67 11.70
CA MET A 189 -18.51 -18.05 12.17
C MET A 189 -17.84 -18.19 13.55
N GLU A 190 -16.83 -17.36 13.86
CA GLU A 190 -16.22 -17.27 15.18
C GLU A 190 -17.13 -16.54 16.19
N ARG A 191 -17.87 -15.51 15.75
CA ARG A 191 -18.87 -14.84 16.59
C ARG A 191 -19.99 -15.80 17.03
N ALA A 192 -20.43 -16.70 16.16
CA ALA A 192 -21.42 -17.72 16.51
C ALA A 192 -20.91 -18.72 17.57
N LYS A 193 -19.59 -19.01 17.60
CA LYS A 193 -18.99 -19.85 18.65
C LYS A 193 -18.84 -19.11 19.98
N VAL A 194 -18.57 -17.81 19.96
CA VAL A 194 -18.44 -16.98 21.17
C VAL A 194 -19.79 -16.76 21.87
N VAL A 195 -20.89 -16.74 21.12
CA VAL A 195 -22.25 -16.59 21.68
C VAL A 195 -22.79 -17.90 22.28
N GLY A 196 -22.24 -19.06 21.91
CA GLY A 196 -22.68 -20.39 22.43
C GLY A 196 -21.92 -20.89 23.66
N LEU A 197 -21.21 -20.04 24.40
CA LEU A 197 -20.39 -20.39 25.58
C LEU A 197 -20.96 -19.85 26.90
N TYR A 198 -22.21 -19.38 26.91
CA TYR A 198 -22.94 -18.91 28.08
C TYR A 198 -24.37 -19.44 28.11
N ASP A 199 -24.56 -20.74 27.90
CA ASP A 199 -25.77 -21.47 28.32
C ASP A 199 -25.49 -22.29 29.57
#